data_AF-A0A2A4ZU35-F1
#
_entry.id   AF-A0A2A4ZU35-F1
#
_cell.length_a   1.000
_cell.length_b   1.000
_cell.length_c   1.000
_cell.angle_alpha   90.00
_cell.angle_beta   90.00
_cell.angle_gamma   90.00
#
_symmetry.space_group_name_H-M   'P 1'
#
loop_
_entity.id
_entity.type
_entity.pdbx_description
1 polymer ?
#
loop_
_entity_poly.entity_id
_entity_poly.type
_entity_poly.pdbx_seq_one_letter_code
_entity_poly.pdbx_strand_id
1 'polypeptide(L)'
;MDIGALISTGSLVFAALGVWLILVSLRADHERSRRVQAIDLMKFYYGVIRESHLLMPCLRLADSLGPAELLSLVDGRRDIDVVGEAREMAEMIAEAKGFKIDTSGGTFTLGREGVFYVRQQIFSFLNAQEVLAAAWSESVIGAEIFEREFKSAFIPSSGKPPLTDFIEKSGIYPATKAVHKHFSEEVEVTVRPKIA
;
A
#
# COMPACT_ATOMS: atom_id res chain seq x y z
N MET A 1 -0.50 13.85 -66.91
CA MET A 1 -0.32 13.61 -65.47
C MET A 1 1.16 13.77 -65.18
N ASP A 2 1.53 14.81 -64.45
CA ASP A 2 2.93 15.09 -64.15
C ASP A 2 3.48 14.06 -63.16
N ILE A 3 4.52 13.35 -63.58
CA ILE A 3 5.22 12.33 -62.79
C ILE A 3 5.69 12.93 -61.44
N GLY A 4 6.06 14.22 -61.43
CA GLY A 4 6.44 14.95 -60.22
C GLY A 4 5.32 15.03 -59.17
N ALA A 5 4.06 15.23 -59.60
CA ALA A 5 2.91 15.28 -58.70
C ALA A 5 2.59 13.91 -58.09
N LEU A 6 2.85 12.84 -58.84
CA LEU A 6 2.66 11.46 -58.36
C LEU A 6 3.71 11.10 -57.29
N ILE A 7 4.97 11.49 -57.52
CA ILE A 7 6.07 11.29 -56.58
C ILE A 7 5.86 12.11 -55.30
N SER A 8 5.46 13.38 -55.43
CA SER A 8 5.21 14.24 -54.25
C SER A 8 4.05 13.73 -53.41
N THR A 9 2.95 13.30 -54.04
CA THR A 9 1.78 12.75 -53.33
C THR A 9 2.12 11.43 -52.65
N GLY A 10 2.88 10.55 -53.32
CA GLY A 10 3.37 9.31 -52.72
C GLY A 10 4.23 9.58 -51.48
N SER A 11 5.15 10.54 -51.55
CA SER A 11 6.03 10.88 -50.43
C SER A 11 5.25 11.38 -49.20
N LEU A 12 4.17 12.15 -49.40
CA LEU A 12 3.31 12.64 -48.32
C LEU A 12 2.55 11.50 -47.64
N VAL A 13 2.05 10.52 -48.41
CA VAL A 13 1.37 9.34 -47.86
C VAL A 13 2.33 8.51 -47.02
N PHE A 14 3.55 8.25 -47.51
CA PHE A 14 4.55 7.53 -46.74
C PHE A 14 5.00 8.28 -45.48
N ALA A 15 5.12 9.60 -45.54
CA ALA A 15 5.42 10.42 -44.37
C ALA A 15 4.30 10.34 -43.32
N ALA A 16 3.04 10.46 -43.74
CA ALA A 16 1.88 10.34 -42.85
C ALA A 16 1.80 8.95 -42.19
N LEU A 17 2.05 7.89 -42.97
CA LEU A 17 2.13 6.52 -42.45
C LEU A 17 3.28 6.37 -41.45
N GLY A 18 4.44 6.96 -41.73
CA GLY A 18 5.58 6.97 -40.82
C GLY A 18 5.28 7.64 -39.49
N VAL A 19 4.64 8.82 -39.52
CA VAL A 19 4.19 9.51 -38.30
C VAL A 19 3.20 8.66 -37.53
N TRP A 20 2.23 8.04 -38.20
CA TRP A 20 1.26 7.15 -37.56
C TRP A 20 1.92 5.95 -36.89
N LEU A 21 2.85 5.27 -37.56
CA LEU A 21 3.60 4.15 -36.99
C LEU A 21 4.41 4.57 -35.76
N ILE A 22 5.05 5.75 -35.80
CA ILE A 22 5.78 6.30 -34.65
C ILE A 22 4.83 6.55 -33.46
N LEU A 23 3.63 7.09 -33.71
CA LEU A 23 2.66 7.32 -32.64
C LEU A 23 2.19 6.00 -32.02
N VAL A 24 1.96 4.98 -32.85
CA VAL A 24 1.61 3.63 -32.38
C VAL A 24 2.74 3.02 -31.56
N SER A 25 4.00 3.14 -32.01
CA SER A 25 5.16 2.60 -31.28
C SER A 25 5.39 3.33 -29.96
N LEU A 26 5.29 4.67 -29.94
CA LEU A 26 5.41 5.46 -28.71
C LEU A 26 4.35 5.08 -27.68
N ARG A 27 3.11 4.84 -28.12
CA ARG A 27 2.04 4.38 -27.23
C ARG A 27 2.32 3.00 -26.67
N ALA A 28 2.79 2.07 -27.51
CA ALA A 28 3.15 0.71 -27.09
C ALA A 28 4.32 0.71 -26.10
N ASP A 29 5.34 1.53 -26.34
CA ASP A 29 6.50 1.66 -25.44
C ASP A 29 6.11 2.31 -24.11
N HIS A 30 5.25 3.32 -24.14
CA HIS A 30 4.73 3.94 -22.92
C HIS A 30 3.93 2.93 -22.09
N GLU A 31 3.06 2.15 -22.72
CA GLU A 31 2.29 1.10 -22.03
C GLU A 31 3.20 0.01 -21.46
N ARG A 32 4.22 -0.42 -22.23
CA ARG A 32 5.23 -1.37 -21.74
C ARG A 32 5.97 -0.82 -20.53
N SER A 33 6.39 0.44 -20.57
CA SER A 33 7.09 1.11 -19.46
C SER A 33 6.24 1.11 -18.19
N ARG A 34 4.95 1.47 -18.28
CA ARG A 34 4.02 1.44 -17.14
C ARG A 34 3.85 0.04 -16.54
N ARG A 35 3.77 -1.00 -17.39
CA ARG A 35 3.68 -2.39 -16.92
C ARG A 35 4.95 -2.83 -16.19
N VAL A 36 6.12 -2.45 -16.69
CA VAL A 36 7.40 -2.74 -16.03
C VAL A 36 7.47 -2.05 -14.66
N GLN A 37 7.09 -0.77 -14.58
CA GLN A 37 7.04 -0.03 -13.32
C GLN A 37 6.07 -0.66 -12.31
N ALA A 38 4.89 -1.11 -12.77
CA ALA A 38 3.95 -1.84 -11.91
C ALA A 38 4.56 -3.14 -11.37
N ILE A 39 5.26 -3.92 -12.20
CA ILE A 39 5.94 -5.14 -11.77
C ILE A 39 7.03 -4.83 -10.73
N ASP A 40 7.80 -3.76 -10.92
CA ASP A 40 8.85 -3.39 -9.97
C ASP A 40 8.27 -2.92 -8.63
N LEU A 41 7.15 -2.19 -8.65
CA LEU A 41 6.40 -1.81 -7.46
C LEU A 41 5.79 -3.02 -6.74
N MET A 42 5.28 -4.00 -7.49
CA MET A 42 4.83 -5.28 -6.92
C MET A 42 5.98 -6.00 -6.23
N LYS A 43 7.13 -6.16 -6.90
CA LYS A 43 8.30 -6.83 -6.33
C LYS A 43 8.75 -6.14 -5.04
N PHE A 44 8.78 -4.81 -5.04
CA PHE A 44 9.09 -4.02 -3.86
C PHE A 44 8.11 -4.29 -2.72
N TYR A 45 6.80 -4.16 -2.96
CA TYR A 45 5.77 -4.36 -1.94
C TYR A 45 5.76 -5.79 -1.38
N TYR A 46 5.76 -6.80 -2.26
CA TYR A 46 5.82 -8.20 -1.85
C TYR A 46 7.15 -8.56 -1.18
N GLY A 47 8.24 -7.88 -1.53
CA GLY A 47 9.52 -7.98 -0.84
C GLY A 47 9.37 -7.61 0.64
N VAL A 48 8.82 -6.42 0.91
CA VAL A 48 8.56 -5.94 2.28
C VAL A 48 7.66 -6.89 3.07
N ILE A 49 6.59 -7.40 2.45
CA ILE A 49 5.68 -8.35 3.13
C ILE A 49 6.40 -9.67 3.46
N ARG A 50 7.21 -10.19 2.53
CA ARG A 50 7.87 -11.50 2.70
C ARG A 50 9.07 -11.46 3.64
N GLU A 51 9.69 -10.31 3.85
CA GLU A 51 10.84 -10.16 4.74
C GLU A 51 10.53 -10.50 6.19
N SER A 52 9.28 -10.37 6.62
CA SER A 52 8.89 -10.60 8.02
C SER A 52 7.64 -11.45 8.15
N HIS A 53 7.83 -12.71 8.56
CA HIS A 53 6.73 -13.61 8.93
C HIS A 53 5.89 -13.08 10.11
N LEU A 54 6.43 -12.14 10.89
CA LEU A 54 5.74 -11.50 12.01
C LEU A 54 5.01 -10.23 11.63
N LEU A 55 5.05 -9.79 10.36
CA LEU A 55 4.38 -8.57 9.94
C LEU A 55 2.88 -8.63 10.25
N MET A 56 2.19 -9.69 9.85
CA MET A 56 0.74 -9.82 10.09
C MET A 56 0.37 -9.80 11.58
N PRO A 57 1.05 -10.53 12.48
CA PRO A 57 0.90 -10.36 13.92
C PRO A 57 1.13 -8.92 14.40
N CYS A 58 2.15 -8.22 13.89
CA CYS A 58 2.42 -6.82 14.27
C CYS A 58 1.29 -5.87 13.84
N LEU A 59 0.74 -6.05 12.64
CA LEU A 59 -0.38 -5.25 12.15
C LEU A 59 -1.64 -5.51 12.99
N ARG A 60 -1.96 -6.78 13.25
CA ARG A 60 -3.10 -7.17 14.10
C ARG A 60 -2.97 -6.67 15.52
N LEU A 61 -1.77 -6.76 16.09
CA LEU A 61 -1.48 -6.21 17.42
C LEU A 61 -1.88 -4.73 17.46
N ALA A 62 -1.39 -3.92 16.52
CA ALA A 62 -1.69 -2.49 16.48
C ALA A 62 -3.19 -2.18 16.26
N ASP A 63 -3.89 -2.96 15.44
CA ASP A 63 -5.35 -2.80 15.23
C ASP A 63 -6.17 -3.18 16.48
N SER A 64 -5.64 -4.04 17.35
CA SER A 64 -6.28 -4.45 18.60
C SER A 64 -5.92 -3.58 19.82
N LEU A 65 -4.99 -2.62 19.68
CA LEU A 65 -4.60 -1.75 20.79
C LEU A 65 -5.62 -0.63 21.05
N GLY A 66 -5.76 -0.27 22.32
CA GLY A 66 -6.51 0.90 22.72
C GLY A 66 -5.83 2.22 22.29
N PRO A 67 -6.53 3.36 22.35
CA PRO A 67 -6.00 4.64 21.86
C PRO A 67 -4.73 5.11 22.58
N ALA A 68 -4.56 4.78 23.86
CA ALA A 68 -3.42 5.21 24.67
C ALA A 68 -2.16 4.36 24.37
N GLU A 69 -2.36 3.06 24.23
CA GLU A 69 -1.35 2.07 23.87
C GLU A 69 -0.87 2.30 22.43
N LEU A 70 -1.80 2.57 21.51
CA LEU A 70 -1.49 2.89 20.12
C LEU A 70 -0.66 4.16 19.98
N LEU A 71 -0.93 5.19 20.80
CA LEU A 71 -0.11 6.40 20.83
C LEU A 71 1.31 6.07 21.32
N SER A 72 1.42 5.24 22.36
CA SER A 72 2.70 4.77 22.89
C SER A 72 3.48 3.95 21.86
N LEU A 73 2.80 3.17 21.02
CA LEU A 73 3.38 2.43 19.90
C LEU A 73 3.90 3.36 18.80
N VAL A 74 3.14 4.40 18.44
CA VAL A 74 3.57 5.42 17.46
C VAL A 74 4.82 6.16 17.96
N ASP A 75 4.83 6.55 19.24
CA ASP A 75 5.95 7.25 19.87
C ASP A 75 7.19 6.35 20.02
N GLY A 76 7.01 5.08 20.34
CA GLY A 76 8.07 4.07 20.45
C GLY A 76 9.00 4.22 21.67
N ARG A 77 8.65 5.08 22.64
CA ARG A 77 9.52 5.39 23.79
C ARG A 77 9.14 4.68 25.09
N ARG A 78 7.97 4.07 25.16
CA ARG A 78 7.39 3.47 26.37
C ARG A 78 7.06 2.01 26.14
N ASP A 79 7.04 1.26 27.22
CA ASP A 79 6.48 -0.08 27.25
C ASP A 79 4.96 0.02 27.08
N ILE A 80 4.34 -1.06 26.59
CA ILE A 80 2.91 -1.10 26.31
C ILE A 80 2.30 -2.25 27.07
N ASP A 81 1.26 -1.96 27.84
CA ASP A 81 0.43 -2.98 28.46
C ASP A 81 -0.57 -3.51 27.43
N VAL A 82 -0.53 -4.83 27.23
CA VAL A 82 -1.32 -5.53 26.24
C VAL A 82 -2.34 -6.41 26.95
N VAL A 83 -3.60 -6.25 26.58
CA VAL A 83 -4.75 -6.96 27.16
C VAL A 83 -5.63 -7.57 26.07
N GLY A 84 -6.41 -8.59 26.42
CA GLY A 84 -7.39 -9.20 25.53
C GLY A 84 -6.76 -9.89 24.31
N GLU A 85 -7.39 -9.75 23.14
CA GLU A 85 -6.97 -10.40 21.87
C GLU A 85 -5.58 -9.97 21.41
N ALA A 86 -5.15 -8.76 21.77
CA ALA A 86 -3.82 -8.24 21.45
C ALA A 86 -2.69 -9.05 22.14
N ARG A 87 -3.00 -9.71 23.26
CA ARG A 87 -2.02 -10.43 24.08
C ARG A 87 -1.40 -11.61 23.34
N GLU A 88 -2.22 -12.42 22.67
CA GLU A 88 -1.74 -13.59 21.92
C GLU A 88 -0.73 -13.18 20.83
N MET A 89 -1.02 -12.08 20.13
CA MET A 89 -0.11 -11.53 19.11
C MET A 89 1.19 -11.03 19.73
N ALA A 90 1.12 -10.34 20.87
CA ALA A 90 2.30 -9.82 21.56
C ALA A 90 3.18 -10.94 22.15
N GLU A 91 2.58 -12.00 22.70
CA GLU A 91 3.27 -13.20 23.16
C GLU A 91 4.00 -13.89 22.00
N MET A 92 3.32 -14.10 20.86
CA MET A 92 3.93 -14.68 19.65
C MET A 92 5.14 -13.89 19.17
N ILE A 93 5.02 -12.55 19.11
CA ILE A 93 6.11 -11.68 18.66
C ILE A 93 7.28 -11.73 19.65
N ALA A 94 6.99 -11.71 20.95
CA ALA A 94 8.00 -11.76 21.99
C ALA A 94 8.74 -13.10 22.01
N GLU A 95 8.03 -14.22 21.88
CA GLU A 95 8.63 -15.56 21.80
C GLU A 95 9.51 -15.70 20.56
N ALA A 96 9.01 -15.32 19.38
CA ALA A 96 9.73 -15.43 18.12
C ALA A 96 11.02 -14.58 18.06
N LYS A 97 11.12 -13.54 18.89
CA LYS A 97 12.28 -12.64 18.95
C LYS A 97 13.08 -12.72 20.23
N GLY A 98 12.64 -13.53 21.20
CA GLY A 98 13.28 -13.65 22.51
C GLY A 98 13.22 -12.36 23.33
N PHE A 99 12.17 -11.55 23.17
CA PHE A 99 11.98 -10.34 23.98
C PHE A 99 11.60 -10.71 25.42
N LYS A 100 12.05 -9.89 26.38
CA LYS A 100 11.65 -10.06 27.78
C LYS A 100 10.18 -9.73 27.94
N ILE A 101 9.45 -10.66 28.52
CA ILE A 101 8.03 -10.53 28.88
C ILE A 101 7.96 -10.30 30.37
N ASP A 102 7.28 -9.24 30.79
CA ASP A 102 6.87 -9.07 32.19
C ASP A 102 5.37 -9.38 32.30
N THR A 103 5.04 -10.33 33.17
CA THR A 103 3.67 -10.75 33.45
C THR A 103 3.29 -10.43 34.90
N SER A 104 3.71 -9.26 35.36
CA SER A 104 3.37 -8.76 36.70
C SER A 104 1.89 -8.35 36.76
N GLY A 105 1.10 -9.00 37.64
CA GLY A 105 -0.27 -8.57 37.94
C GLY A 105 -1.35 -8.96 36.92
N GLY A 106 -1.06 -9.90 36.00
CA GLY A 106 -2.04 -10.41 35.02
C GLY A 106 -2.12 -9.62 33.70
N THR A 107 -1.45 -8.46 33.65
CA THR A 107 -1.17 -7.68 32.43
C THR A 107 0.10 -8.19 31.76
N PHE A 108 0.08 -8.31 30.43
CA PHE A 108 1.26 -8.59 29.63
C PHE A 108 1.89 -7.26 29.25
N THR A 109 3.15 -7.01 29.62
CA THR A 109 3.83 -5.78 29.23
C THR A 109 4.86 -6.08 28.13
N LEU A 110 4.65 -5.47 26.96
CA LEU A 110 5.61 -5.52 25.86
C LEU A 110 6.69 -4.47 26.12
N GLY A 111 7.91 -4.93 26.42
CA GLY A 111 9.05 -4.06 26.67
C GLY A 111 9.47 -3.26 25.43
N ARG A 112 10.24 -2.19 25.65
CA ARG A 112 10.70 -1.24 24.62
C ARG A 112 11.28 -1.88 23.37
N GLU A 113 12.04 -2.96 23.48
CA GLU A 113 12.61 -3.65 22.31
C GLU A 113 11.51 -4.24 21.42
N GLY A 114 10.50 -4.85 22.03
CA GLY A 114 9.33 -5.37 21.33
C GLY A 114 8.49 -4.25 20.71
N VAL A 115 8.25 -3.18 21.47
CA VAL A 115 7.55 -1.98 20.95
C VAL A 115 8.27 -1.40 19.74
N PHE A 116 9.59 -1.24 19.84
CA PHE A 116 10.42 -0.75 18.74
C PHE A 116 10.35 -1.67 17.52
N TYR A 117 10.42 -2.99 17.72
CA TYR A 117 10.33 -3.96 16.64
C TYR A 117 8.96 -3.88 15.93
N VAL A 118 7.86 -3.96 16.68
CA VAL A 118 6.49 -3.88 16.14
C VAL A 118 6.31 -2.58 15.36
N ARG A 119 6.75 -1.48 15.96
CA ARG A 119 6.75 -0.15 15.32
C ARG A 119 7.50 -0.19 14.00
N GLN A 120 8.72 -0.73 13.96
CA GLN A 120 9.52 -0.82 12.73
C GLN A 120 8.83 -1.63 11.64
N GLN A 121 8.18 -2.75 11.98
CA GLN A 121 7.43 -3.56 11.02
C GLN A 121 6.25 -2.79 10.42
N ILE A 122 5.50 -2.09 11.27
CA ILE A 122 4.39 -1.24 10.85
C ILE A 122 4.87 -0.10 9.94
N PHE A 123 5.93 0.61 10.32
CA PHE A 123 6.51 1.67 9.48
C PHE A 123 6.99 1.13 8.13
N SER A 124 7.62 -0.04 8.10
CA SER A 124 8.10 -0.63 6.85
C SER A 124 6.95 -0.95 5.90
N PHE A 125 5.86 -1.52 6.44
CA PHE A 125 4.64 -1.79 5.68
C PHE A 125 3.94 -0.52 5.20
N LEU A 126 3.73 0.46 6.08
CA LEU A 126 3.07 1.71 5.73
C LEU A 126 3.89 2.54 4.74
N ASN A 127 5.23 2.54 4.85
CA ASN A 127 6.09 3.16 3.85
C ASN A 127 5.93 2.48 2.49
N ALA A 128 5.82 1.15 2.46
CA ALA A 128 5.58 0.43 1.20
C ALA A 128 4.21 0.77 0.60
N GLN A 129 3.17 0.86 1.42
CA GLN A 129 1.85 1.32 1.00
C GLN A 129 1.87 2.77 0.50
N GLU A 130 2.60 3.67 1.17
CA GLU A 130 2.70 5.07 0.77
C GLU A 130 3.38 5.23 -0.59
N VAL A 131 4.43 4.43 -0.86
CA VAL A 131 5.09 4.39 -2.17
C VAL A 131 4.11 3.92 -3.26
N LEU A 132 3.31 2.89 -2.98
CA LEU A 132 2.27 2.43 -3.91
C LEU A 132 1.20 3.49 -4.14
N ALA A 133 0.72 4.11 -3.06
CA ALA A 133 -0.30 5.15 -3.11
C ALA A 133 0.18 6.39 -3.90
N ALA A 134 1.43 6.81 -3.69
CA ALA A 134 2.05 7.89 -4.43
C ALA A 134 2.24 7.54 -5.91
N ALA A 135 2.64 6.31 -6.23
CA ALA A 135 2.76 5.86 -7.62
C ALA A 135 1.41 5.86 -8.36
N TRP A 136 0.31 5.60 -7.65
CA TRP A 136 -1.03 5.74 -8.20
C TRP A 136 -1.45 7.21 -8.37
N SER A 137 -1.24 8.06 -7.35
CA SER A 137 -1.62 9.48 -7.43
C SER A 137 -0.88 10.23 -8.54
N GLU A 138 0.38 9.86 -8.79
CA GLU A 138 1.22 10.43 -9.85
C GLU A 138 1.03 9.72 -11.21
N SER A 139 0.04 8.84 -11.35
CA SER A 139 -0.27 8.10 -12.59
C SER A 139 0.89 7.27 -13.17
N VAL A 140 1.88 6.94 -12.35
CA VAL A 140 3.03 6.09 -12.71
C VAL A 140 2.52 4.69 -13.07
N ILE A 141 1.62 4.15 -12.25
CA ILE A 141 0.84 2.95 -12.57
C ILE A 141 -0.56 3.38 -13.04
N GLY A 142 -1.16 2.62 -13.98
CA GLY A 142 -2.56 2.83 -14.34
C GLY A 142 -3.52 2.42 -13.25
N ALA A 143 -4.60 3.20 -13.08
CA ALA A 143 -5.66 2.93 -12.11
C ALA A 143 -6.16 1.48 -12.20
N GLU A 144 -6.42 0.97 -13.40
CA GLU A 144 -6.85 -0.41 -13.64
C GLU A 144 -5.86 -1.46 -13.09
N ILE A 145 -4.56 -1.26 -13.31
CA ILE A 145 -3.52 -2.16 -12.80
C ILE A 145 -3.43 -2.02 -11.28
N PHE A 146 -3.48 -0.79 -10.78
CA PHE A 146 -3.39 -0.53 -9.35
C PHE A 146 -4.54 -1.17 -8.57
N GLU A 147 -5.78 -0.94 -9.01
CA GLU A 147 -6.98 -1.49 -8.39
C GLU A 147 -7.02 -3.02 -8.49
N ARG A 148 -6.65 -3.59 -9.63
CA ARG A 148 -6.65 -5.05 -9.78
C ARG A 148 -5.65 -5.74 -8.85
N GLU A 149 -4.48 -5.13 -8.66
CA GLU A 149 -3.34 -5.80 -8.06
C GLU A 149 -3.08 -5.39 -6.60
N PHE A 150 -3.46 -4.17 -6.21
CA PHE A 150 -3.16 -3.60 -4.89
C PHE A 150 -4.39 -3.21 -4.09
N LYS A 151 -5.62 -3.31 -4.60
CA LYS A 151 -6.83 -2.96 -3.83
C LYS A 151 -6.92 -3.69 -2.50
N SER A 152 -6.55 -4.97 -2.45
CA SER A 152 -6.52 -5.77 -1.22
C SER A 152 -5.52 -5.28 -0.17
N ALA A 153 -4.47 -4.55 -0.59
CA ALA A 153 -3.52 -3.94 0.33
C ALA A 153 -4.15 -2.80 1.12
N PHE A 154 -5.08 -2.04 0.51
CA PHE A 154 -5.69 -0.84 1.11
C PHE A 154 -7.08 -1.10 1.69
N ILE A 155 -7.85 -2.02 1.10
CA ILE A 155 -9.08 -2.54 1.69
C ILE A 155 -9.00 -4.07 1.78
N PRO A 156 -8.69 -4.64 2.95
CA PRO A 156 -8.84 -6.08 3.16
C PRO A 156 -10.33 -6.47 3.09
N SER A 157 -10.62 -7.76 2.89
CA SER A 157 -11.98 -8.29 2.74
C SER A 157 -12.92 -7.98 3.93
N SER A 158 -12.39 -7.56 5.07
CA SER A 158 -13.12 -7.08 6.25
C SER A 158 -13.66 -5.65 6.11
N GLY A 159 -13.29 -4.91 5.05
CA GLY A 159 -13.83 -3.58 4.72
C GLY A 159 -13.18 -2.40 5.44
N LYS A 160 -12.55 -2.59 6.61
CA LYS A 160 -11.79 -1.52 7.30
C LYS A 160 -10.36 -1.47 6.74
N PRO A 161 -9.87 -0.32 6.27
CA PRO A 161 -8.46 -0.15 5.93
C PRO A 161 -7.57 -0.50 7.13
N PRO A 162 -6.42 -1.17 6.92
CA PRO A 162 -5.54 -1.55 8.03
C PRO A 162 -4.94 -0.30 8.65
N LEU A 163 -4.74 -0.31 9.97
CA LEU A 163 -3.98 0.71 10.69
C LEU A 163 -4.52 2.16 10.55
N THR A 164 -5.80 2.37 10.23
CA THR A 164 -6.38 3.72 10.09
C THR A 164 -6.06 4.60 11.31
N ASP A 165 -6.28 4.07 12.51
CA ASP A 165 -6.06 4.79 13.77
C ASP A 165 -4.56 5.10 14.00
N PHE A 166 -3.65 4.21 13.56
CA PHE A 166 -2.20 4.42 13.61
C PHE A 166 -1.75 5.50 12.61
N ILE A 167 -2.30 5.47 11.39
CA ILE A 167 -2.03 6.44 10.32
C ILE A 167 -2.52 7.84 10.74
N GLU A 168 -3.68 7.93 11.39
CA GLU A 168 -4.19 9.18 11.95
C GLU A 168 -3.27 9.74 13.03
N LYS A 169 -2.88 8.91 14.00
CA LYS A 169 -1.99 9.31 15.10
C LYS A 169 -0.57 9.66 14.66
N SER A 170 -0.04 8.95 13.66
CA SER A 170 1.31 9.18 13.14
C SER A 170 1.41 10.45 12.30
N GLY A 171 0.39 10.75 11.48
CA GLY A 171 0.34 11.98 10.68
C GLY A 171 1.26 12.01 9.45
N ILE A 172 1.89 10.89 9.07
CA ILE A 172 3.01 10.86 8.09
C ILE A 172 2.60 10.31 6.70
N TYR A 173 1.38 9.80 6.51
CA TYR A 173 0.97 9.06 5.31
C TYR A 173 -0.18 9.71 4.52
N PRO A 174 0.04 10.85 3.84
CA PRO A 174 -1.00 11.56 3.11
C PRO A 174 -1.52 10.80 1.87
N ALA A 175 -0.67 10.13 1.09
CA ALA A 175 -1.10 9.44 -0.13
C ALA A 175 -1.95 8.20 0.23
N THR A 176 -1.51 7.44 1.24
CA THR A 176 -2.28 6.29 1.76
C THR A 176 -3.65 6.73 2.25
N LYS A 177 -3.76 7.87 2.96
CA LYS A 177 -5.04 8.45 3.37
C LYS A 177 -5.94 8.79 2.18
N ALA A 178 -5.38 9.36 1.11
CA ALA A 178 -6.14 9.69 -0.10
C ALA A 178 -6.68 8.42 -0.78
N VAL A 179 -5.86 7.37 -0.87
CA VAL A 179 -6.27 6.06 -1.40
C VAL A 179 -7.36 5.43 -0.54
N HIS A 180 -7.20 5.40 0.79
CA HIS A 180 -8.21 4.87 1.71
C HIS A 180 -9.55 5.59 1.54
N LYS A 181 -9.54 6.92 1.39
CA LYS A 181 -10.74 7.71 1.15
C LYS A 181 -11.40 7.34 -0.17
N HIS A 182 -10.65 7.33 -1.28
CA HIS A 182 -11.16 6.96 -2.61
C HIS A 182 -11.88 5.62 -2.59
N PHE A 183 -11.23 4.63 -1.98
CA PHE A 183 -11.74 3.28 -1.88
C PHE A 183 -12.93 3.11 -0.92
N SER A 184 -12.98 3.89 0.16
CA SER A 184 -14.13 3.90 1.08
C SER A 184 -15.38 4.50 0.42
N GLU A 185 -15.22 5.56 -0.37
CA GLU A 185 -16.29 6.20 -1.14
C GLU A 185 -16.86 5.24 -2.21
N GLU A 186 -16.02 4.45 -2.88
CA GLU A 186 -16.48 3.41 -3.81
C GLU A 186 -17.38 2.38 -3.13
N VAL A 187 -16.98 1.89 -1.95
CA VAL A 187 -17.74 0.87 -1.20
C VAL A 187 -19.13 1.39 -0.82
N GLU A 188 -19.23 2.63 -0.32
CA GLU A 188 -20.52 3.24 0.04
C GLU A 188 -21.46 3.38 -1.16
N VAL A 189 -20.94 3.68 -2.35
CA VAL A 189 -21.73 3.77 -3.59
C VAL A 189 -22.25 2.41 -4.04
N THR A 190 -21.46 1.34 -3.91
CA THR A 190 -21.94 -0.03 -4.21
C THR A 190 -22.96 -0.57 -3.22
N VAL A 191 -22.89 -0.17 -1.94
CA VAL A 191 -23.80 -0.66 -0.89
C VAL A 191 -25.14 0.07 -0.88
N ARG A 192 -25.22 1.29 -1.46
CA ARG A 192 -26.50 1.96 -1.75
C ARG A 192 -26.94 1.62 -3.18
N PRO A 193 -27.67 0.51 -3.44
CA PRO A 193 -28.25 0.32 -4.75
C PRO A 193 -29.17 1.51 -5.05
N LYS A 194 -29.11 1.99 -6.29
CA LYS A 194 -30.08 2.96 -6.82
C LYS A 194 -31.47 2.45 -6.51
N ILE A 195 -32.16 3.13 -5.60
CA ILE A 195 -33.60 2.97 -5.43
C ILE A 195 -34.19 3.48 -6.75
N ALA A 196 -34.56 2.53 -7.62
CA ALA A 196 -35.35 2.78 -8.81
C ALA A 196 -36.82 2.97 -8.41
#